data_AF-A0A961EIS0-F1
#
_entry.id   AF-A0A961EIS0-F1
#
_cell.length_a   1.000
_cell.length_b   1.000
_cell.length_c   1.000
_cell.angle_alpha   90.00
_cell.angle_beta   90.00
_cell.angle_gamma   90.00
#
_symmetry.space_group_name_H-M   'P 1'
#
loop_
_entity.id
_entity.type
_entity.pdbx_description
1 polymer ?
#
loop_
_entity_poly.entity_id
_entity_poly.type
_entity_poly.pdbx_seq_one_letter_code
_entity_poly.pdbx_strand_id
1 'polypeptide(L)'
;MELRELLARLGRRLWLLVIIPLAALLLVLGLNAPSGTKYTSSVDLRATNPVGDPTVASINLVAGSLVNATTSDEVLSKIAKTAGTPVKRIRDGISASRIADTELVHVTFADTDQAIVEKVMQAIPSAVQEQAFAPSLRQAQVAEDEAKNRLDTAMAELAKVQKSTGLTNPDREYQTATSEVTSLKVALATAKGRPDTVTTKPIEDALKAAEKRVTEVADAQAEFTAPQFAVDNARAALAQRSAAKTDIESRQAASITESIGSEVTQLPWTTEILRRAISAALIGLALAVLLLAIPEVLRRSREGSDDELIARERVRRETYEN
;
A
#
# COMPACT_ATOMS: atom_id res chain seq x y z
N MET A 1 44.60 29.23 40.01
CA MET A 1 43.49 29.44 40.95
C MET A 1 42.65 28.18 40.95
N GLU A 2 42.76 27.38 42.00
CA GLU A 2 42.10 26.08 42.10
C GLU A 2 40.58 26.26 42.31
N LEU A 3 39.76 25.35 41.78
CA LEU A 3 38.29 25.30 41.97
C LEU A 3 37.86 25.50 43.43
N ARG A 4 38.71 25.09 44.38
CA ARG A 4 38.51 25.27 45.83
C ARG A 4 38.51 26.73 46.29
N GLU A 5 39.33 27.61 45.70
CA GLU A 5 39.37 29.03 46.05
C GLU A 5 38.18 29.81 45.47
N LEU A 6 37.70 29.42 44.28
CA LEU A 6 36.45 29.95 43.69
C LEU A 6 35.22 29.54 44.50
N LEU A 7 35.15 28.28 44.95
CA LEU A 7 34.06 27.77 45.78
C LEU A 7 34.03 28.42 47.18
N ALA A 8 35.19 28.75 47.75
CA ALA A 8 35.28 29.39 49.07
C ALA A 8 34.82 30.87 49.05
N ARG A 9 35.00 31.61 47.95
CA ARG A 9 34.53 33.00 47.80
C ARG A 9 33.03 33.13 47.54
N LEU A 10 32.37 32.07 47.05
CA LEU A 10 30.97 32.11 46.60
C LEU A 10 29.91 31.94 47.72
N GLY A 11 30.31 31.62 48.95
CA GLY A 11 29.46 31.71 50.16
C GLY A 11 28.06 31.08 50.06
N ARG A 12 27.09 31.63 50.82
CA ARG A 12 25.69 31.18 50.97
C ARG A 12 24.88 31.02 49.66
N ARG A 13 25.44 31.46 48.51
CA ARG A 13 24.83 31.42 47.18
C ARG A 13 25.17 30.16 46.38
N LEU A 14 26.06 29.31 46.90
CA LEU A 14 26.41 28.02 46.29
C LEU A 14 25.20 27.10 46.08
N TRP A 15 24.13 27.29 46.88
CA TRP A 15 22.90 26.52 46.75
C TRP A 15 22.18 26.76 45.39
N LEU A 16 22.40 27.90 44.73
CA LEU A 16 21.84 28.19 43.40
C LEU A 16 22.37 27.25 42.30
N LEU A 17 23.61 26.76 42.42
CA LEU A 17 24.17 25.76 41.51
C LEU A 17 23.47 24.41 41.61
N VAL A 18 22.73 24.17 42.70
CA VAL A 18 21.95 22.94 42.91
C VAL A 18 20.49 23.18 42.57
N ILE A 19 19.87 24.27 43.06
CA ILE A 19 18.44 24.53 42.88
C ILE A 19 18.08 24.77 41.42
N ILE A 20 18.85 25.58 40.69
CA ILE A 20 18.49 25.98 39.32
C ILE A 20 18.47 24.77 38.37
N PRO A 21 19.50 23.90 38.31
CA PRO A 21 19.44 22.70 37.49
C PRO A 21 18.38 21.70 37.99
N LEU A 22 18.17 21.58 39.30
CA LEU A 22 17.13 20.69 39.85
C LEU A 22 15.71 21.16 39.51
N ALA A 23 15.47 22.47 39.58
CA ALA A 23 14.20 23.08 39.19
C ALA A 23 13.97 22.94 37.68
N ALA A 24 14.99 23.16 36.84
CA ALA A 24 14.89 22.93 35.40
C ALA A 24 14.56 21.47 35.07
N LEU A 25 15.20 20.53 35.76
CA LEU A 25 14.94 19.10 35.62
C LEU A 25 13.50 18.75 36.03
N LEU A 26 13.04 19.22 37.20
CA LEU A 26 11.68 18.98 37.68
C LEU A 26 10.62 19.64 36.81
N LEU A 27 10.91 20.81 36.25
CA LEU A 27 10.00 21.56 35.38
C LEU A 27 9.85 20.85 34.02
N VAL A 28 10.95 20.34 33.45
CA VAL A 28 10.87 19.54 32.23
C VAL A 28 10.20 18.19 32.47
N LEU A 29 10.49 17.51 33.57
CA LEU A 29 9.80 16.27 33.94
C LEU A 29 8.31 16.51 34.20
N GLY A 30 7.94 17.59 34.90
CA GLY A 30 6.56 17.91 35.24
C GLY A 30 5.71 18.40 34.06
N LEU A 31 6.27 19.21 33.18
CA LEU A 31 5.56 19.70 31.98
C LEU A 31 5.50 18.68 30.85
N ASN A 32 6.48 17.77 30.77
CA ASN A 32 6.54 16.76 29.70
C ASN A 32 6.15 15.36 30.17
N ALA A 33 5.78 15.17 31.44
CA ALA A 33 5.14 13.94 31.89
C ALA A 33 3.84 13.78 31.09
N PRO A 34 3.71 12.74 30.24
CA PRO A 34 2.49 12.53 29.50
C PRO A 34 1.32 12.31 30.47
N SER A 35 0.16 12.86 30.13
CA SER A 35 -1.08 12.63 30.86
C SER A 35 -1.57 11.20 30.61
N GLY A 36 -0.98 10.23 31.30
CA GLY A 36 -1.39 8.82 31.29
C GLY A 36 -0.51 7.90 30.46
N THR A 37 -0.72 6.59 30.67
CA THR A 37 -0.05 5.50 29.97
C THR A 37 -0.51 5.47 28.51
N LYS A 38 0.45 5.44 27.57
CA LYS A 38 0.17 5.15 26.16
C LYS A 38 0.58 3.73 25.82
N TYR A 39 -0.20 3.09 24.98
CA TYR A 39 0.04 1.78 24.39
C TYR A 39 0.45 1.97 22.94
N THR A 40 1.32 1.10 22.45
CA THR A 40 1.82 1.11 21.09
C THR A 40 1.91 -0.31 20.56
N SER A 41 1.69 -0.47 19.26
CA SER A 41 1.96 -1.71 18.54
C SER A 41 2.38 -1.34 17.12
N SER A 42 2.99 -2.30 16.43
CA SER A 42 3.51 -2.15 15.08
C SER A 42 3.11 -3.32 14.20
N VAL A 43 3.06 -3.08 12.90
CA VAL A 43 2.91 -4.12 11.89
C VAL A 43 3.82 -3.82 10.72
N ASP A 44 4.55 -4.85 10.28
CA ASP A 44 5.39 -4.77 9.09
C ASP A 44 4.58 -5.26 7.89
N LEU A 45 4.31 -4.34 6.97
CA LEU A 45 3.58 -4.62 5.73
C LEU A 45 4.58 -4.92 4.61
N ARG A 46 4.34 -6.00 3.86
CA ARG A 46 5.15 -6.32 2.69
C ARG A 46 4.76 -5.48 1.48
N ALA A 47 5.77 -4.90 0.82
CA ALA A 47 5.67 -4.18 -0.44
C ALA A 47 5.66 -5.15 -1.62
N THR A 48 4.51 -5.78 -1.86
CA THR A 48 4.32 -6.73 -2.96
C THR A 48 3.87 -6.01 -4.23
N ASN A 49 4.58 -6.24 -5.34
CA ASN A 49 4.16 -5.74 -6.64
C ASN A 49 2.84 -6.41 -7.06
N PRO A 50 1.76 -5.66 -7.34
CA PRO A 50 0.47 -6.24 -7.69
C PRO A 50 0.47 -7.03 -9.00
N VAL A 51 1.35 -6.67 -9.96
CA VAL A 51 1.37 -7.26 -11.31
C VAL A 51 2.79 -7.56 -11.76
N GLY A 52 3.00 -8.76 -12.29
CA GLY A 52 4.27 -9.18 -12.88
C GLY A 52 5.37 -9.48 -11.85
N ASP A 53 6.61 -9.56 -12.34
CA ASP A 53 7.74 -9.95 -11.51
C ASP A 53 8.21 -8.80 -10.60
N PRO A 54 8.60 -9.11 -9.35
CA PRO A 54 9.14 -8.12 -8.44
C PRO A 54 10.54 -7.68 -8.89
N THR A 55 10.69 -6.41 -9.24
CA THR A 55 11.98 -5.74 -9.43
C THR A 55 12.26 -4.78 -8.27
N VAL A 56 13.54 -4.47 -8.01
CA VAL A 56 13.93 -3.50 -6.98
C VAL A 56 13.21 -2.16 -7.15
N ALA A 57 13.09 -1.68 -8.39
CA ALA A 57 12.38 -0.43 -8.69
C ALA A 57 10.87 -0.52 -8.38
N SER A 58 10.22 -1.62 -8.76
CA SER A 58 8.80 -1.83 -8.47
C SER A 58 8.52 -1.93 -6.96
N ILE A 59 9.36 -2.64 -6.21
CA ILE A 59 9.23 -2.76 -4.75
C ILE A 59 9.42 -1.40 -4.09
N ASN A 60 10.41 -0.60 -4.54
CA ASN A 60 10.63 0.75 -4.03
C ASN A 60 9.40 1.66 -4.23
N LEU A 61 8.78 1.60 -5.40
CA LEU A 61 7.56 2.35 -5.71
C LEU A 61 6.38 1.90 -4.85
N VAL A 62 6.18 0.59 -4.69
CA VAL A 62 5.09 0.04 -3.87
C VAL A 62 5.29 0.40 -2.39
N ALA A 63 6.51 0.30 -1.85
CA ALA A 63 6.80 0.67 -0.47
C ALA A 63 6.48 2.15 -0.21
N GLY A 64 6.87 3.05 -1.13
CA GLY A 64 6.50 4.47 -1.05
C GLY A 64 4.98 4.69 -1.13
N SER A 65 4.31 3.95 -2.00
CA SER A 65 2.84 3.97 -2.13
C SER A 65 2.15 3.50 -0.83
N LEU A 66 2.64 2.43 -0.20
CA LEU A 66 2.10 1.90 1.06
C LEU A 66 2.23 2.91 2.21
N VAL A 67 3.38 3.59 2.32
CA VAL A 67 3.56 4.66 3.32
C VAL A 67 2.51 5.75 3.13
N ASN A 68 2.35 6.24 1.90
CA ASN A 68 1.36 7.28 1.59
C ASN A 68 -0.09 6.79 1.79
N ALA A 69 -0.37 5.54 1.41
CA ALA A 69 -1.68 4.92 1.54
C ALA A 69 -2.07 4.80 3.01
N THR A 70 -1.14 4.43 3.90
CA THR A 70 -1.38 4.29 5.35
C THR A 70 -1.97 5.55 5.98
N THR A 71 -1.55 6.73 5.51
CA THR A 71 -2.02 8.03 6.01
C THR A 71 -3.13 8.65 5.16
N SER A 72 -3.60 7.97 4.10
CA SER A 72 -4.64 8.49 3.22
C SER A 72 -6.02 8.49 3.88
N ASP A 73 -6.85 9.48 3.56
CA ASP A 73 -8.19 9.61 4.16
C ASP A 73 -9.08 8.39 3.92
N GLU A 74 -8.93 7.73 2.77
CA GLU A 74 -9.68 6.52 2.42
C GLU A 74 -9.31 5.35 3.35
N VAL A 75 -8.01 5.10 3.55
CA VAL A 75 -7.51 4.06 4.45
C VAL A 75 -7.87 4.37 5.89
N LEU A 76 -7.65 5.61 6.35
CA LEU A 76 -8.00 6.01 7.72
C LEU A 76 -9.51 5.86 8.00
N SER A 77 -10.37 6.18 7.02
CA SER A 77 -11.81 5.96 7.10
C SER A 77 -12.17 4.48 7.18
N LYS A 78 -11.46 3.62 6.43
CA LYS A 78 -11.69 2.17 6.45
C LYS A 78 -11.25 1.52 7.77
N ILE A 79 -10.08 1.92 8.29
CA ILE A 79 -9.61 1.49 9.61
C ILE A 79 -10.59 1.97 10.68
N ALA A 80 -11.05 3.24 10.63
CA ALA A 80 -12.03 3.79 11.56
C ALA A 80 -13.32 2.99 11.63
N LYS A 81 -13.89 2.63 10.47
CA LYS A 81 -15.11 1.81 10.39
C LYS A 81 -14.89 0.42 10.96
N THR A 82 -13.76 -0.21 10.66
CA THR A 82 -13.45 -1.59 11.09
C THR A 82 -13.15 -1.67 12.59
N ALA A 83 -12.34 -0.73 13.10
CA ALA A 83 -11.93 -0.68 14.50
C ALA A 83 -12.97 0.01 15.41
N GLY A 84 -14.04 0.60 14.86
CA GLY A 84 -15.04 1.35 15.61
C GLY A 84 -14.47 2.59 16.30
N THR A 85 -13.47 3.24 15.70
CA THR A 85 -12.70 4.33 16.31
C THR A 85 -12.77 5.59 15.43
N PRO A 86 -12.90 6.81 15.97
CA PRO A 86 -12.94 8.04 15.17
C PRO A 86 -11.67 8.24 14.32
N VAL A 87 -11.84 8.64 13.06
CA VAL A 87 -10.74 8.90 12.11
C VAL A 87 -9.68 9.83 12.67
N LYS A 88 -10.10 10.91 13.35
CA LYS A 88 -9.16 11.89 13.94
C LYS A 88 -8.21 11.22 14.95
N ARG A 89 -8.73 10.35 15.80
CA ARG A 89 -7.94 9.63 16.81
C ARG A 89 -6.91 8.70 16.17
N ILE A 90 -7.30 8.03 15.09
CA ILE A 90 -6.37 7.17 14.32
C ILE A 90 -5.29 8.04 13.67
N ARG A 91 -5.68 9.13 13.00
CA ARG A 91 -4.75 10.05 12.33
C ARG A 91 -3.70 10.62 13.28
N ASP A 92 -4.09 10.97 14.50
CA ASP A 92 -3.20 11.56 15.50
C ASP A 92 -2.16 10.56 16.06
N GLY A 93 -2.44 9.25 15.95
CA GLY A 93 -1.62 8.19 16.56
C GLY A 93 -0.89 7.28 15.57
N ILE A 94 -1.21 7.33 14.27
CA ILE A 94 -0.63 6.44 13.25
C ILE A 94 0.61 7.05 12.60
N SER A 95 1.62 6.22 12.37
CA SER A 95 2.81 6.59 11.59
C SER A 95 3.26 5.42 10.72
N ALA A 96 3.79 5.73 9.54
CA ALA A 96 4.32 4.74 8.62
C ALA A 96 5.70 5.18 8.15
N SER A 97 6.65 4.25 8.14
CA SER A 97 7.99 4.46 7.60
C SER A 97 8.47 3.22 6.88
N ARG A 98 9.31 3.44 5.87
CA ARG A 98 9.96 2.33 5.18
C ARG A 98 11.15 1.84 6.00
N ILE A 99 11.30 0.53 6.12
CA ILE A 99 12.55 -0.05 6.62
C ILE A 99 13.56 -0.03 5.47
N ALA A 100 14.64 0.75 5.63
CA ALA A 100 15.66 0.97 4.60
C ALA A 100 16.20 -0.35 4.04
N ASP A 101 16.39 -0.40 2.73
CA ASP A 101 16.93 -1.56 2.00
C ASP A 101 16.12 -2.86 2.12
N THR A 102 14.86 -2.77 2.55
CA THR A 102 13.93 -3.92 2.61
C THR A 102 12.66 -3.69 1.78
N GLU A 103 11.89 -4.77 1.63
CA GLU A 103 10.51 -4.76 1.11
C GLU A 103 9.45 -4.48 2.19
N LEU A 104 9.85 -4.02 3.37
CA LEU A 104 8.95 -3.85 4.50
C LEU A 104 8.64 -2.37 4.78
N VAL A 105 7.37 -2.11 5.08
CA VAL A 105 6.87 -0.83 5.59
C VAL A 105 6.41 -1.04 7.01
N HIS A 106 7.10 -0.39 7.93
CA HIS A 106 6.79 -0.41 9.35
C HIS A 106 5.67 0.60 9.63
N VAL A 107 4.53 0.10 10.09
CA VAL A 107 3.42 0.92 10.54
C VAL A 107 3.30 0.81 12.04
N THR A 108 3.15 1.95 12.72
CA THR A 108 2.95 2.03 14.16
C THR A 108 1.66 2.77 14.46
N PHE A 109 1.01 2.37 15.55
CA PHE A 109 -0.10 3.11 16.10
C PHE A 109 0.01 3.17 17.62
N ALA A 110 -0.18 4.37 18.17
CA ALA A 110 -0.15 4.60 19.60
C ALA A 110 -1.39 5.35 20.10
N ASP A 111 -1.97 4.87 21.19
CA ASP A 111 -3.14 5.47 21.84
C ASP A 111 -3.09 5.27 23.36
N THR A 112 -3.91 5.99 24.11
CA THR A 112 -4.09 5.79 25.56
C THR A 112 -4.91 4.53 25.91
N ASP A 113 -5.66 3.97 24.96
CA ASP A 113 -6.52 2.80 25.14
C ASP A 113 -5.95 1.57 24.41
N GLN A 114 -5.52 0.56 25.19
CA GLN A 114 -4.96 -0.69 24.67
C GLN A 114 -5.90 -1.42 23.71
N ALA A 115 -7.20 -1.45 23.99
CA ALA A 115 -8.17 -2.17 23.17
C ALA A 115 -8.37 -1.49 21.80
N ILE A 116 -8.24 -0.16 21.76
CA ILE A 116 -8.25 0.58 20.50
C ILE A 116 -6.99 0.29 19.69
N VAL A 117 -5.82 0.24 20.33
CA VAL A 117 -4.57 -0.12 19.65
C VAL A 117 -4.69 -1.50 19.00
N GLU A 118 -5.16 -2.50 19.74
CA GLU A 118 -5.32 -3.86 19.21
C GLU A 118 -6.25 -3.89 17.97
N LYS A 119 -7.44 -3.28 18.07
CA LYS A 119 -8.41 -3.26 16.96
C LYS A 119 -7.91 -2.51 15.74
N VAL A 120 -7.24 -1.37 15.94
CA VAL A 120 -6.68 -0.56 14.85
C VAL A 120 -5.57 -1.35 14.15
N MET A 121 -4.67 -1.97 14.90
CA MET A 121 -3.55 -2.74 14.34
C MET A 121 -4.02 -3.97 13.55
N GLN A 122 -5.07 -4.65 13.99
CA GLN A 122 -5.69 -5.74 13.24
C GLN A 122 -6.31 -5.28 11.90
N ALA A 123 -6.80 -4.04 11.82
CA ALA A 123 -7.46 -3.51 10.62
C ALA A 123 -6.48 -2.93 9.58
N ILE A 124 -5.27 -2.55 9.98
CA ILE A 124 -4.28 -1.88 9.11
C ILE A 124 -3.89 -2.73 7.89
N PRO A 125 -3.47 -4.02 8.03
CA PRO A 125 -2.97 -4.79 6.89
C PRO A 125 -3.99 -4.88 5.75
N SER A 126 -5.24 -5.22 6.06
CA SER A 126 -6.32 -5.27 5.07
C SER A 126 -6.52 -3.90 4.43
N ALA A 127 -6.76 -2.85 5.22
CA ALA A 127 -7.11 -1.54 4.69
C ALA A 127 -6.01 -0.96 3.77
N VAL A 128 -4.75 -1.10 4.17
CA VAL A 128 -3.61 -0.58 3.40
C VAL A 128 -3.36 -1.41 2.13
N GLN A 129 -3.35 -2.75 2.23
CA GLN A 129 -3.11 -3.63 1.07
C GLN A 129 -4.27 -3.56 0.07
N GLU A 130 -5.51 -3.41 0.54
CA GLU A 130 -6.66 -3.17 -0.34
C GLU A 130 -6.50 -1.90 -1.15
N GLN A 131 -6.05 -0.81 -0.52
CA GLN A 131 -5.79 0.45 -1.23
C GLN A 131 -4.64 0.33 -2.23
N ALA A 132 -3.56 -0.35 -1.85
CA ALA A 132 -2.38 -0.51 -2.70
C ALA A 132 -2.68 -1.31 -3.97
N PHE A 133 -3.52 -2.34 -3.88
CA PHE A 133 -3.89 -3.20 -5.01
C PHE A 133 -5.09 -2.68 -5.81
N ALA A 134 -5.89 -1.76 -5.25
CA ALA A 134 -7.11 -1.25 -5.89
C ALA A 134 -6.93 -0.72 -7.32
N PRO A 135 -5.86 0.01 -7.70
CA PRO A 135 -5.66 0.44 -9.08
C PRO A 135 -5.51 -0.74 -10.05
N SER A 136 -4.67 -1.72 -9.70
CA SER A 136 -4.42 -2.90 -10.53
C SER A 136 -5.63 -3.81 -10.64
N LEU A 137 -6.36 -4.02 -9.53
CA LEU A 137 -7.62 -4.77 -9.52
C LEU A 137 -8.68 -4.10 -10.39
N ARG A 138 -8.85 -2.77 -10.30
CA ARG A 138 -9.78 -2.04 -11.17
C ARG A 138 -9.41 -2.18 -12.64
N GLN A 139 -8.13 -2.06 -12.99
CA GLN A 139 -7.68 -2.23 -14.36
C GLN A 139 -7.92 -3.67 -14.87
N ALA A 140 -7.67 -4.68 -14.04
CA ALA A 140 -7.92 -6.08 -14.38
C ALA A 140 -9.42 -6.36 -14.55
N GLN A 141 -10.27 -5.80 -13.70
CA GLN A 141 -11.73 -5.88 -13.81
C GLN A 141 -12.22 -5.29 -15.13
N VAL A 142 -11.77 -4.09 -15.49
CA VAL A 142 -12.14 -3.45 -16.76
C VAL A 142 -11.71 -4.32 -17.95
N ALA A 143 -10.50 -4.88 -17.91
CA ALA A 143 -10.01 -5.76 -18.98
C ALA A 143 -10.80 -7.08 -19.08
N GLU A 144 -11.25 -7.64 -17.96
CA GLU A 144 -12.13 -8.81 -17.90
C GLU A 144 -13.51 -8.50 -18.50
N ASP A 145 -14.10 -7.36 -18.12
CA ASP A 145 -15.41 -6.92 -18.64
C ASP A 145 -15.36 -6.66 -20.15
N GLU A 146 -14.29 -6.03 -20.64
CA GLU A 146 -14.07 -5.86 -22.08
C GLU A 146 -13.94 -7.21 -22.81
N ALA A 147 -13.20 -8.17 -22.24
CA ALA A 147 -13.04 -9.50 -22.84
C ALA A 147 -14.37 -10.26 -22.88
N LYS A 148 -15.19 -10.13 -21.83
CA LYS A 148 -16.55 -10.69 -21.77
C LYS A 148 -17.44 -10.11 -22.86
N ASN A 149 -17.46 -8.78 -23.01
CA ASN A 149 -18.24 -8.13 -24.07
C ASN A 149 -17.80 -8.55 -25.48
N ARG A 150 -16.50 -8.78 -25.70
CA ARG A 150 -15.98 -9.32 -26.97
C ARG A 150 -16.44 -10.74 -27.22
N LEU A 151 -16.48 -11.59 -26.18
CA LEU A 151 -17.01 -12.95 -26.30
C LEU A 151 -18.49 -12.94 -26.65
N ASP A 152 -19.29 -12.13 -25.96
CA ASP A 152 -20.73 -12.01 -26.23
C ASP A 152 -20.98 -11.54 -27.68
N THR A 153 -20.17 -10.59 -28.16
CA THR A 153 -20.23 -10.11 -29.56
C THR A 153 -19.86 -11.22 -30.55
N ALA A 154 -18.77 -11.96 -30.32
CA ALA A 154 -18.35 -13.05 -31.19
C ALA A 154 -19.40 -14.18 -31.24
N MET A 155 -20.00 -14.50 -30.09
CA MET A 155 -21.09 -15.48 -30.01
C MET A 155 -22.34 -15.00 -30.77
N ALA A 156 -22.67 -13.71 -30.70
CA ALA A 156 -23.78 -13.14 -31.46
C ALA A 156 -23.53 -13.21 -32.98
N GLU A 157 -22.31 -12.94 -33.45
CA GLU A 157 -21.94 -13.08 -34.86
C GLU A 157 -22.00 -14.53 -35.34
N LEU A 158 -21.49 -15.49 -34.53
CA LEU A 158 -21.63 -16.91 -34.84
C LEU A 158 -23.11 -17.32 -34.92
N ALA A 159 -23.95 -16.83 -34.00
CA ALA A 159 -25.39 -17.10 -34.01
C ALA A 159 -26.10 -16.49 -35.23
N LYS A 160 -25.63 -15.36 -35.77
CA LYS A 160 -26.15 -14.79 -37.02
C LYS A 160 -25.84 -15.70 -38.20
N VAL A 161 -24.61 -16.21 -38.30
CA VAL A 161 -24.23 -17.16 -39.36
C VAL A 161 -25.01 -18.47 -39.25
N GLN A 162 -25.23 -18.96 -38.02
CA GLN A 162 -26.07 -20.14 -37.80
C GLN A 162 -27.51 -19.93 -38.30
N LYS A 163 -28.07 -18.73 -38.11
CA LYS A 163 -29.41 -18.39 -38.59
C LYS A 163 -29.46 -18.18 -40.10
N SER A 164 -28.45 -17.57 -40.72
CA SER A 164 -28.45 -17.31 -42.17
C SER A 164 -28.29 -18.60 -42.98
N THR A 165 -27.43 -19.50 -42.50
CA THR A 165 -27.14 -20.78 -43.18
C THR A 165 -28.10 -21.90 -42.78
N GLY A 166 -28.78 -21.77 -41.64
CA GLY A 166 -29.58 -22.85 -41.04
C GLY A 166 -28.74 -23.98 -40.45
N LEU A 167 -27.42 -23.82 -40.37
CA LEU A 167 -26.49 -24.84 -39.88
C LEU A 167 -26.02 -24.48 -38.47
N THR A 168 -25.93 -25.48 -37.58
CA THR A 168 -25.35 -25.28 -36.24
C THR A 168 -23.91 -25.80 -36.16
N ASN A 169 -23.66 -26.93 -36.82
CA ASN A 169 -22.34 -27.55 -36.93
C ASN A 169 -22.15 -28.00 -38.38
N PRO A 170 -21.49 -27.19 -39.22
CA PRO A 170 -21.41 -27.46 -40.64
C PRO A 170 -20.58 -28.70 -40.97
N ASP A 171 -19.55 -29.03 -40.17
CA ASP A 171 -18.74 -30.26 -40.38
C ASP A 171 -19.56 -31.52 -40.14
N ARG A 172 -20.35 -31.55 -39.05
CA ARG A 172 -21.23 -32.68 -38.74
C ARG A 172 -22.33 -32.80 -39.80
N GLU A 173 -22.87 -31.68 -40.25
CA GLU A 173 -23.91 -31.67 -41.29
C GLU A 173 -23.34 -32.17 -42.63
N TYR A 174 -22.11 -31.79 -42.97
CA TYR A 174 -21.42 -32.24 -44.18
C TYR A 174 -21.18 -33.75 -44.15
N GLN A 175 -20.68 -34.28 -43.03
CA GLN A 175 -20.49 -35.72 -42.83
C GLN A 175 -21.81 -36.49 -42.94
N THR A 176 -22.89 -35.94 -42.37
CA THR A 176 -24.22 -36.54 -42.42
C THR A 176 -24.75 -36.59 -43.86
N ALA A 177 -24.67 -35.46 -44.59
CA ALA A 177 -25.11 -35.38 -45.98
C ALA A 177 -24.29 -36.29 -46.91
N THR A 178 -22.98 -36.39 -46.71
CA THR A 178 -22.10 -37.25 -47.52
C THR A 178 -22.37 -38.75 -47.26
N SER A 179 -22.69 -39.11 -46.02
CA SER A 179 -23.10 -40.46 -45.65
C SER A 179 -24.44 -40.83 -46.29
N GLU A 180 -25.39 -39.89 -46.33
CA GLU A 180 -26.68 -40.06 -47.01
C GLU A 180 -26.51 -40.31 -48.52
N VAL A 181 -25.70 -39.50 -49.21
CA VAL A 181 -25.34 -39.70 -50.63
C VAL A 181 -24.79 -41.09 -50.87
N THR A 182 -23.87 -41.56 -50.01
CA THR A 182 -23.27 -42.89 -50.11
C THR A 182 -24.32 -43.98 -49.95
N SER A 183 -25.22 -43.85 -48.98
CA SER A 183 -26.31 -44.80 -48.74
C SER A 183 -27.29 -44.88 -49.92
N LEU A 184 -27.63 -43.73 -50.52
CA LEU A 184 -28.54 -43.64 -51.66
C LEU A 184 -27.89 -44.20 -52.94
N LYS A 185 -26.57 -44.03 -53.13
CA LYS A 185 -25.83 -44.67 -54.22
C LYS A 185 -25.87 -46.19 -54.13
N VAL A 186 -25.70 -46.75 -52.93
CA VAL A 186 -25.82 -48.20 -52.69
C VAL A 186 -27.26 -48.69 -52.93
N ALA A 187 -28.26 -47.96 -52.44
CA ALA A 187 -29.67 -48.28 -52.65
C ALA A 187 -30.06 -48.26 -54.14
N LEU A 188 -29.57 -47.27 -54.89
CA LEU A 188 -29.80 -47.14 -56.32
C LEU A 188 -29.17 -48.30 -57.11
N ALA A 189 -27.92 -48.67 -56.80
CA ALA A 189 -27.25 -49.81 -57.42
C ALA A 189 -28.00 -51.12 -57.16
N THR A 190 -28.49 -51.31 -55.93
CA THR A 190 -29.28 -52.48 -55.54
C THR A 190 -30.63 -52.52 -56.26
N ALA A 191 -31.30 -51.38 -56.39
CA ALA A 191 -32.58 -51.29 -57.09
C ALA A 191 -32.45 -51.54 -58.61
N LYS A 192 -31.36 -51.07 -59.24
CA LYS A 192 -31.06 -51.34 -60.66
C LYS A 192 -30.73 -52.81 -60.95
N GLY A 193 -30.34 -53.59 -59.95
CA GLY A 193 -30.11 -55.03 -60.07
C GLY A 193 -31.37 -55.90 -59.96
N ARG A 194 -32.55 -55.30 -59.77
CA ARG A 194 -33.84 -56.01 -59.64
C ARG A 194 -34.61 -56.01 -60.98
N PRO A 195 -35.60 -56.90 -61.17
CA PRO A 195 -36.41 -56.96 -62.39
C PRO A 195 -37.13 -55.63 -62.70
N ASP A 196 -37.35 -55.35 -63.99
CA ASP A 196 -37.80 -54.08 -64.60
C ASP A 196 -39.08 -53.42 -64.03
N THR A 197 -39.76 -54.08 -63.10
CA THR A 197 -40.97 -53.59 -62.41
C THR A 197 -40.70 -52.62 -61.25
N VAL A 198 -39.45 -52.44 -60.81
CA VAL A 198 -39.10 -51.55 -59.67
C VAL A 198 -38.65 -50.18 -60.17
N THR A 199 -39.40 -49.12 -59.82
CA THR A 199 -39.06 -47.74 -60.22
C THR A 199 -37.88 -47.20 -59.40
N THR A 200 -36.79 -46.77 -60.06
CA THR A 200 -35.62 -46.16 -59.41
C THR A 200 -35.73 -44.65 -59.20
N LYS A 201 -36.68 -44.00 -59.89
CA LYS A 201 -36.85 -42.55 -59.92
C LYS A 201 -36.88 -41.87 -58.54
N PRO A 202 -37.59 -42.38 -57.52
CA PRO A 202 -37.58 -41.75 -56.19
C PRO A 202 -36.19 -41.74 -55.53
N ILE A 203 -35.38 -42.79 -55.74
CA ILE A 203 -34.01 -42.88 -55.20
C ILE A 203 -33.09 -41.92 -55.95
N GLU A 204 -33.26 -41.76 -57.27
CA GLU A 204 -32.51 -40.79 -58.08
C GLU A 204 -32.83 -39.34 -57.70
N ASP A 205 -34.10 -39.02 -57.48
CA ASP A 205 -34.53 -37.69 -57.05
C ASP A 205 -34.01 -37.38 -55.63
N ALA A 206 -34.05 -38.36 -54.70
CA ALA A 206 -33.45 -38.23 -53.37
C ALA A 206 -31.92 -38.07 -53.42
N LEU A 207 -31.24 -38.83 -54.29
CA LEU A 207 -29.79 -38.73 -54.47
C LEU A 207 -29.39 -37.33 -54.95
N LYS A 208 -30.10 -36.77 -55.93
CA LYS A 208 -29.86 -35.39 -56.39
C LYS A 208 -30.08 -34.36 -55.29
N ALA A 209 -31.11 -34.53 -54.46
CA ALA A 209 -31.37 -33.64 -53.33
C ALA A 209 -30.25 -33.74 -52.27
N ALA A 210 -29.78 -34.94 -51.95
CA ALA A 210 -28.67 -35.15 -51.03
C ALA A 210 -27.35 -34.58 -51.57
N GLU A 211 -27.04 -34.79 -52.86
CA GLU A 211 -25.86 -34.20 -53.51
C GLU A 211 -25.91 -32.67 -53.51
N LYS A 212 -27.10 -32.08 -53.75
CA LYS A 212 -27.30 -30.62 -53.62
C LYS A 212 -27.04 -30.14 -52.19
N ARG A 213 -27.53 -30.87 -51.19
CA ARG A 213 -27.31 -30.53 -49.76
C ARG A 213 -25.84 -30.58 -49.38
N VAL A 214 -25.07 -31.54 -49.89
CA VAL A 214 -23.61 -31.60 -49.67
C VAL A 214 -22.93 -30.32 -50.18
N THR A 215 -23.29 -29.85 -51.37
CA THR A 215 -22.75 -28.59 -51.93
C THR A 215 -23.19 -27.37 -51.12
N GLU A 216 -24.47 -27.27 -50.75
CA GLU A 216 -24.98 -26.16 -49.93
C GLU A 216 -24.27 -26.07 -48.57
N VAL A 217 -24.01 -27.21 -47.91
CA VAL A 217 -23.26 -27.26 -46.66
C VAL A 217 -21.78 -26.91 -46.86
N ALA A 218 -21.17 -27.39 -47.94
CA ALA A 218 -19.78 -27.08 -48.28
C ALA A 218 -19.57 -25.58 -48.54
N ASP A 219 -20.50 -24.94 -49.27
CA ASP A 219 -20.44 -23.50 -49.55
C ASP A 219 -20.63 -22.70 -48.27
N ALA A 220 -21.54 -23.14 -47.38
CA ALA A 220 -21.79 -22.48 -46.10
C ALA A 220 -20.65 -22.64 -45.09
N GLN A 221 -19.82 -23.68 -45.16
CA GLN A 221 -18.70 -23.91 -44.22
C GLN A 221 -17.74 -22.71 -44.13
N ALA A 222 -17.48 -22.04 -45.26
CA ALA A 222 -16.58 -20.89 -45.29
C ALA A 222 -17.06 -19.74 -44.40
N GLU A 223 -18.39 -19.56 -44.26
CA GLU A 223 -18.98 -18.50 -43.45
C GLU A 223 -18.81 -18.72 -41.94
N PHE A 224 -18.60 -19.98 -41.50
CA PHE A 224 -18.43 -20.31 -40.08
C PHE A 224 -17.02 -20.12 -39.55
N THR A 225 -16.01 -20.22 -40.43
CA THR A 225 -14.60 -20.24 -40.04
C THR A 225 -14.22 -19.03 -39.20
N ALA A 226 -14.45 -17.82 -39.72
CA ALA A 226 -14.06 -16.59 -39.03
C ALA A 226 -14.83 -16.35 -37.70
N PRO A 227 -16.16 -16.50 -37.63
CA PRO A 227 -16.90 -16.40 -36.36
C PRO A 227 -16.50 -17.44 -35.32
N GLN A 228 -16.24 -18.69 -35.71
CA GLN A 228 -15.77 -19.73 -34.78
C GLN A 228 -14.40 -19.37 -34.20
N PHE A 229 -13.44 -18.97 -35.05
CA PHE A 229 -12.14 -18.48 -34.58
C PHE A 229 -12.28 -17.25 -33.68
N ALA A 230 -13.21 -16.33 -33.97
CA ALA A 230 -13.45 -15.17 -33.12
C ALA A 230 -13.96 -15.56 -31.72
N VAL A 231 -14.87 -16.54 -31.65
CA VAL A 231 -15.36 -17.08 -30.36
C VAL A 231 -14.24 -17.74 -29.57
N ASP A 232 -13.43 -18.59 -30.21
CA ASP A 232 -12.36 -19.31 -29.51
C ASP A 232 -11.27 -18.35 -29.01
N ASN A 233 -10.88 -17.37 -29.83
CA ASN A 233 -9.95 -16.31 -29.43
C ASN A 233 -10.50 -15.46 -28.28
N ALA A 234 -11.80 -15.11 -28.32
CA ALA A 234 -12.42 -14.33 -27.26
C ALA A 234 -12.55 -15.12 -25.95
N ARG A 235 -12.83 -16.43 -26.01
CA ARG A 235 -12.82 -17.32 -24.84
C ARG A 235 -11.43 -17.41 -24.22
N ALA A 236 -10.41 -17.63 -25.02
CA ALA A 236 -9.02 -17.68 -24.56
C ALA A 236 -8.59 -16.35 -23.92
N ALA A 237 -8.96 -15.23 -24.54
CA ALA A 237 -8.69 -13.90 -23.99
C ALA A 237 -9.41 -13.67 -22.65
N LEU A 238 -10.69 -14.02 -22.54
CA LEU A 238 -11.43 -13.92 -21.28
C LEU A 238 -10.77 -14.76 -20.18
N ALA A 239 -10.46 -16.02 -20.47
CA ALA A 239 -9.77 -16.90 -19.51
C ALA A 239 -8.44 -16.30 -19.03
N GLN A 240 -7.65 -15.73 -19.94
CA GLN A 240 -6.39 -15.06 -19.60
C GLN A 240 -6.61 -13.83 -18.69
N ARG A 241 -7.63 -13.01 -18.96
CA ARG A 241 -7.92 -11.81 -18.14
C ARG A 241 -8.46 -12.18 -16.76
N SER A 242 -9.35 -13.17 -16.67
CA SER A 242 -9.84 -13.70 -15.39
C SER A 242 -8.72 -14.30 -14.55
N ALA A 243 -7.79 -15.05 -15.18
CA ALA A 243 -6.61 -15.57 -14.49
C ALA A 243 -5.69 -14.46 -13.96
N ALA A 244 -5.46 -13.40 -14.75
CA ALA A 244 -4.64 -12.26 -14.33
C ALA A 244 -5.26 -11.53 -13.13
N LYS A 245 -6.59 -11.34 -13.12
CA LYS A 245 -7.28 -10.75 -11.97
C LYS A 245 -7.15 -11.63 -10.72
N THR A 246 -7.36 -12.93 -10.87
CA THR A 246 -7.24 -13.90 -9.77
C THR A 246 -5.82 -13.93 -9.18
N ASP A 247 -4.78 -13.81 -10.01
CA ASP A 247 -3.39 -13.70 -9.56
C ASP A 247 -3.16 -12.44 -8.69
N ILE A 248 -3.72 -11.29 -9.09
CA ILE A 248 -3.64 -10.05 -8.31
C ILE A 248 -4.35 -10.21 -6.95
N GLU A 249 -5.54 -10.81 -6.93
CA GLU A 249 -6.29 -11.10 -5.69
C GLU A 249 -5.53 -12.06 -4.77
N SER A 250 -4.91 -13.10 -5.34
CA SER A 250 -4.08 -14.05 -4.57
C SER A 250 -2.85 -13.37 -3.96
N ARG A 251 -2.18 -12.48 -4.70
CA ARG A 251 -1.03 -11.71 -4.20
C ARG A 251 -1.42 -10.75 -3.08
N GLN A 252 -2.60 -10.13 -3.18
CA GLN A 252 -3.16 -9.29 -2.12
C GLN A 252 -3.44 -10.10 -0.85
N ALA A 253 -4.10 -11.26 -0.98
CA ALA A 253 -4.39 -12.11 0.17
C ALA A 253 -3.09 -12.61 0.85
N ALA A 254 -2.07 -12.95 0.06
CA ALA A 254 -0.76 -13.32 0.57
C ALA A 254 -0.09 -12.15 1.30
N SER A 255 -0.09 -10.93 0.74
CA SER A 255 0.55 -9.77 1.39
C SER A 255 -0.11 -9.38 2.72
N ILE A 256 -1.42 -9.58 2.84
CA ILE A 256 -2.15 -9.41 4.10
C ILE A 256 -1.72 -10.47 5.12
N THR A 257 -1.64 -11.74 4.70
CA THR A 257 -1.28 -12.87 5.58
C THR A 257 0.16 -12.82 6.06
N GLU A 258 1.07 -12.35 5.20
CA GLU A 258 2.50 -12.20 5.50
C GLU A 258 2.81 -10.97 6.37
N SER A 259 1.82 -10.12 6.67
CA SER A 259 2.03 -8.95 7.53
C SER A 259 2.28 -9.39 8.97
N ILE A 260 3.42 -8.98 9.54
CA ILE A 260 3.86 -9.42 10.88
C ILE A 260 3.53 -8.33 11.90
N GLY A 261 2.57 -8.61 12.78
CA GLY A 261 2.20 -7.72 13.88
C GLY A 261 3.06 -7.96 15.14
N SER A 262 3.32 -6.91 15.89
CA SER A 262 3.93 -6.98 17.23
C SER A 262 2.86 -6.88 18.34
N GLU A 263 3.17 -7.46 19.49
CA GLU A 263 2.29 -7.36 20.66
C GLU A 263 2.09 -5.90 21.12
N VAL A 264 0.91 -5.61 21.66
CA VAL A 264 0.61 -4.30 22.23
C VAL A 264 1.39 -4.12 23.53
N THR A 265 2.28 -3.13 23.56
CA THR A 265 3.13 -2.83 24.70
C THR A 265 2.95 -1.40 25.19
N GLN A 266 3.33 -1.11 26.43
CA GLN A 266 3.34 0.26 26.92
C GLN A 266 4.47 1.04 26.25
N LEU A 267 4.17 2.24 25.75
CA LEU A 267 5.15 3.09 25.09
C LEU A 267 6.22 3.54 26.11
N PRO A 268 7.52 3.23 25.91
CA PRO A 268 8.57 3.60 26.85
C PRO A 268 8.93 5.10 26.69
N TRP A 269 8.12 5.98 27.25
CA TRP A 269 8.30 7.44 27.25
C TRP A 269 9.50 7.92 28.09
N THR A 270 10.03 7.04 28.94
CA THR A 270 11.04 7.38 29.95
C THR A 270 12.39 7.74 29.35
N THR A 271 12.80 7.14 28.24
CA THR A 271 14.15 7.36 27.65
C THR A 271 14.29 8.73 26.99
N GLU A 272 13.27 9.20 26.27
CA GLU A 272 13.35 10.47 25.54
C GLU A 272 13.10 11.68 26.45
N ILE A 273 12.15 11.59 27.38
CA ILE A 273 11.91 12.63 28.38
C ILE A 273 13.09 12.75 29.34
N LEU A 274 13.70 11.63 29.74
CA LEU A 274 14.91 11.66 30.56
C LEU A 274 16.07 12.34 29.83
N ARG A 275 16.26 12.07 28.54
CA ARG A 275 17.30 12.74 27.74
C ARG A 275 17.07 14.25 27.65
N ARG A 276 15.84 14.70 27.41
CA ARG A 276 15.46 16.13 27.38
C ARG A 276 15.60 16.79 28.76
N ALA A 277 15.20 16.09 29.82
CA ALA A 277 15.34 16.57 31.20
C ALA A 277 16.81 16.72 31.61
N ILE A 278 17.68 15.78 31.21
CA ILE A 278 19.13 15.88 31.41
C ILE A 278 19.70 17.07 30.63
N SER A 279 19.33 17.26 29.37
CA SER A 279 19.78 18.43 28.58
C SER A 279 19.34 19.75 29.21
N ALA A 280 18.11 19.84 29.72
CA ALA A 280 17.62 21.02 30.42
C ALA A 280 18.33 21.28 31.75
N ALA A 281 18.68 20.23 32.49
CA ALA A 281 19.49 20.34 33.70
C ALA A 281 20.89 20.89 33.40
N LEU A 282 21.53 20.44 32.31
CA LEU A 282 22.83 20.96 31.86
C LEU A 282 22.76 22.44 31.47
N ILE A 283 21.72 22.85 30.76
CA ILE A 283 21.47 24.27 30.41
C ILE A 283 21.22 25.11 31.67
N GLY A 284 20.40 24.61 32.60
CA GLY A 284 20.15 25.26 33.88
C GLY A 284 21.41 25.44 34.72
N LEU A 285 22.32 24.46 34.70
CA LEU A 285 23.61 24.53 35.35
C LEU A 285 24.51 25.60 34.72
N ALA A 286 24.57 25.67 33.39
CA ALA A 286 25.33 26.72 32.68
C ALA A 286 24.80 28.13 33.00
N LEU A 287 23.48 28.31 33.06
CA LEU A 287 22.85 29.57 33.46
C LEU A 287 23.14 29.94 34.91
N ALA A 288 23.14 28.98 35.83
CA ALA A 288 23.49 29.20 37.23
C ALA A 288 24.93 29.69 37.39
N VAL A 289 25.88 29.10 36.63
CA VAL A 289 27.28 29.54 36.60
C VAL A 289 27.39 30.97 36.05
N LEU A 290 26.68 31.29 34.97
CA LEU A 290 26.70 32.62 34.36
C LEU A 290 26.12 33.71 35.28
N LEU A 291 25.02 33.40 35.98
CA LEU A 291 24.42 34.28 37.00
C LEU A 291 25.33 34.53 38.20
N LEU A 292 26.20 33.58 38.55
CA LEU A 292 27.19 33.74 39.61
C LEU A 292 28.43 34.51 39.15
N ALA A 293 28.77 34.46 37.86
CA ALA A 293 29.92 35.15 37.29
C ALA A 293 29.67 36.66 37.06
N ILE A 294 28.45 37.06 36.67
CA ILE A 294 28.11 38.46 36.37
C ILE A 294 28.37 39.44 37.53
N PRO A 295 27.96 39.16 38.79
CA PRO A 295 28.22 40.05 39.91
C PRO A 295 29.71 40.18 40.25
N GLU A 296 30.49 39.13 40.03
CA GLU A 296 31.92 39.10 40.31
C GLU A 296 32.71 39.96 39.31
N VAL A 297 32.31 39.92 38.03
CA VAL A 297 32.88 40.77 36.98
C VAL A 297 32.50 42.24 37.18
N LEU A 298 31.24 42.54 37.52
CA LEU A 298 30.78 43.91 37.78
C LEU A 298 31.40 44.53 39.04
N ARG A 299 31.72 43.73 40.07
CA ARG A 299 32.46 44.20 41.25
C ARG A 299 33.90 44.54 40.90
N ARG A 300 34.56 43.70 40.10
CA ARG A 300 35.95 43.92 39.66
C ARG A 300 36.10 45.19 38.81
N SER A 301 35.07 45.56 38.03
CA SER A 301 35.04 46.82 37.28
C SER A 301 34.81 48.06 38.16
N ARG A 302 34.26 47.92 39.37
CA ARG A 302 34.12 49.03 40.33
C ARG A 302 35.37 49.27 41.15
N GLU A 303 36.10 48.22 41.53
CA GLU A 303 37.41 48.39 42.21
C GLU A 303 38.43 49.11 41.30
N GLY A 304 38.38 48.88 39.98
CA GLY A 304 39.25 49.59 39.03
C GLY A 304 38.94 51.08 38.86
N SER A 305 37.71 51.54 39.10
CA SER A 305 37.36 52.97 38.99
C SER A 305 37.76 53.78 40.22
N ASP A 306 37.76 53.16 41.40
CA ASP A 306 38.13 53.82 42.64
C ASP A 306 39.65 54.05 42.72
N ASP A 307 40.46 53.14 42.18
CA ASP A 307 41.92 53.32 42.07
C ASP A 307 42.31 54.43 41.08
N GLU A 308 41.57 54.62 39.98
CA GLU A 308 41.80 55.73 39.04
C GLU A 308 41.42 57.11 39.63
N LEU A 309 40.37 57.16 40.46
CA LEU A 309 39.95 58.37 41.18
C LEU A 309 40.98 58.77 42.24
N ILE A 310 41.52 57.81 43.00
CA ILE A 310 42.57 58.05 44.00
C ILE A 310 43.90 58.45 43.33
N ALA A 311 44.23 57.87 42.17
CA ALA A 311 45.41 58.25 41.40
C ALA A 311 45.32 59.69 40.87
N ARG A 312 44.14 60.13 40.40
CA ARG A 312 43.91 61.51 39.94
C ARG A 312 43.94 62.54 41.08
N GLU A 313 43.47 62.20 42.28
CA GLU A 313 43.59 63.08 43.44
C GLU A 313 45.05 63.24 43.91
N ARG A 314 45.86 62.19 43.78
CA ARG A 314 47.28 62.24 44.16
C ARG A 314 48.10 63.15 43.22
N VAL A 315 47.86 63.07 41.91
CA VAL A 315 48.49 63.96 40.91
C VAL A 315 48.08 65.43 41.10
N ARG A 316 46.81 65.69 41.45
CA ARG A 316 46.34 67.07 41.72
C ARG A 316 47.02 67.69 42.95
N ARG A 317 47.36 66.90 43.97
CA ARG A 317 48.08 67.40 45.16
C ARG A 317 49.52 67.81 44.82
N GLU A 318 50.20 67.08 43.95
CA GLU A 318 51.58 67.39 43.55
C GLU A 318 51.71 68.63 42.65
N THR A 319 50.62 69.06 42.00
CA THR A 319 50.64 70.24 41.10
C THR A 319 50.49 71.58 41.84
N TYR A 320 50.11 71.59 43.12
CA TYR A 320 49.91 72.81 43.92
C TYR A 320 51.00 73.06 44.98
N GLU A 321 52.05 72.23 45.03
CA GLU A 321 53.18 72.38 45.97
C GLU A 321 54.53 72.70 45.29
N ASN A 322 54.54 73.19 44.05
CA ASN A 322 55.72 73.82 43.43
C ASN A 322 55.44 75.26 43.00
#